data_AF-A0A3D1EXM8-F1
#
_entry.id   AF-A0A3D1EXM8-F1
#
_cell.length_a   1.000
_cell.length_b   1.000
_cell.length_c   1.000
_cell.angle_alpha   90.00
_cell.angle_beta   90.00
_cell.angle_gamma   90.00
#
_symmetry.space_group_name_H-M   'P 1'
#
loop_
_entity.id
_entity.type
_entity.pdbx_description
1 polymer ?
#
loop_
_entity_poly.entity_id
_entity_poly.type
_entity_poly.pdbx_seq_one_letter_code
_entity_poly.pdbx_strand_id
1 'polypeptide(L)' 'QLIESDQSITDICYNNGFGTLSNFNRVFARLKNCTPRDYRRKYTAQL' A
#
# COMPACT_ATOMS: atom_id res chain seq x y z
N GLN A 1 -4.70 -7.33 -0.75
CA GLN A 1 -5.40 -6.06 -0.41
C GLN A 1 -5.11 -4.90 -1.35
N LEU A 2 -3.88 -4.37 -1.50
CA LEU A 2 -3.65 -3.16 -2.31
C LEU A 2 -4.13 -3.23 -3.77
N ILE A 3 -4.12 -4.41 -4.39
CA ILE A 3 -4.48 -4.62 -5.80
C ILE A 3 -5.88 -5.22 -6.00
N GLU A 4 -6.50 -5.71 -4.93
CA GLU A 4 -7.79 -6.41 -4.94
C GLU A 4 -8.90 -5.59 -4.27
N SER A 5 -8.61 -4.32 -3.92
CA SER A 5 -9.53 -3.48 -3.15
C SER A 5 -9.39 -2.01 -3.51
N ASP A 6 -10.55 -1.36 -3.59
CA ASP A 6 -10.70 0.10 -3.76
C ASP A 6 -10.52 0.88 -2.45
N GLN A 7 -10.29 0.20 -1.32
CA GLN A 7 -10.00 0.87 -0.04
C GLN A 7 -8.84 1.84 -0.20
N SER A 8 -8.89 2.97 0.51
CA SER A 8 -7.79 3.92 0.47
C SER A 8 -6.52 3.28 1.05
N ILE A 9 -5.34 3.76 0.62
CA ILE A 9 -4.06 3.29 1.17
C ILE A 9 -4.01 3.54 2.69
N THR A 10 -4.66 4.60 3.15
CA THR A 10 -4.79 4.96 4.56
C THR A 10 -5.60 3.92 5.34
N ASP A 11 -6.74 3.48 4.80
CA ASP A 11 -7.56 2.45 5.46
C ASP A 11 -6.81 1.13 5.51
N ILE A 12 -6.15 0.74 4.42
CA ILE A 12 -5.32 -0.47 4.38
C ILE A 12 -4.19 -0.37 5.42
N CYS A 13 -3.53 0.79 5.54
CA CYS A 13 -2.49 1.02 6.54
C CYS A 13 -3.02 0.74 7.96
N TYR A 14 -4.11 1.37 8.37
CA TYR A 14 -4.66 1.22 9.72
C TYR A 14 -5.25 -0.17 9.98
N ASN A 15 -5.92 -0.76 8.99
CA ASN A 15 -6.47 -2.11 9.08
C ASN A 15 -5.38 -3.19 9.22
N ASN A 16 -4.16 -2.93 8.75
CA ASN A 16 -3.01 -3.81 8.90
C ASN A 16 -2.18 -3.50 10.16
N GLY A 17 -2.69 -2.67 11.08
CA GLY A 17 -2.07 -2.42 12.39
C GLY A 17 -0.94 -1.40 12.40
N PHE A 18 -0.74 -0.64 11.32
CA PHE A 18 0.25 0.44 11.31
C PHE A 18 -0.31 1.69 12.00
N GLY A 19 0.40 2.22 12.99
CA GLY A 19 -0.01 3.43 13.70
C GLY A 19 0.12 4.74 12.89
N THR A 20 0.87 4.74 11.79
CA THR A 20 0.99 5.90 10.89
C THR A 20 1.26 5.48 9.45
N LEU A 21 0.82 6.32 8.51
CA LEU A 21 1.06 6.13 7.08
C LEU A 21 2.55 6.16 6.72
N SER A 22 3.35 6.96 7.42
CA SER A 22 4.80 7.05 7.21
C SER A 22 5.52 5.74 7.54
N ASN A 23 5.16 5.09 8.65
CA ASN A 23 5.73 3.78 8.99
C ASN A 23 5.35 2.72 7.96
N PHE A 24 4.07 2.67 7.57
CA PHE A 24 3.59 1.78 6.52
C PHE A 24 4.35 1.97 5.20
N ASN A 25 4.49 3.22 4.74
CA ASN A 25 5.21 3.52 3.50
C ASN A 25 6.68 3.10 3.57
N ARG A 26 7.37 3.31 4.70
CA ARG A 26 8.77 2.90 4.88
C ARG A 26 8.94 1.38 4.84
N VAL A 27 8.11 0.65 5.60
CA VAL A 27 8.15 -0.81 5.63
C VAL A 27 7.81 -1.39 4.26
N PHE A 28 6.77 -0.87 3.61
CA PHE A 28 6.36 -1.30 2.28
C PHE A 28 7.46 -1.05 1.24
N ALA A 29 8.05 0.14 1.22
CA ALA A 29 9.14 0.46 0.30
C ALA A 29 10.37 -0.43 0.52
N ARG A 30 10.71 -0.76 1.77
CA ARG A 30 11.80 -1.71 2.07
C ARG A 30 11.55 -3.10 1.50
N LEU A 31 10.28 -3.55 1.48
CA LEU A 31 9.92 -4.90 1.06
C LEU A 31 9.62 -5.02 -0.45
N LYS A 32 9.03 -3.99 -1.06
CA LYS A 32 8.55 -3.99 -2.44
C LYS A 32 9.34 -3.07 -3.37
N ASN A 33 10.28 -2.31 -2.82
CA ASN A 33 11.14 -1.36 -3.54
C ASN A 33 10.36 -0.27 -4.30
N CYS A 34 9.16 0.08 -3.81
CA CYS A 34 8.31 1.15 -4.36
C CYS A 34 7.29 1.62 -3.30
N THR A 35 6.57 2.70 -3.57
CA THR A 35 5.48 3.13 -2.68
C THR A 35 4.23 2.24 -2.83
N PRO A 36 3.34 2.16 -1.82
CA PRO A 36 2.06 1.48 -1.96
C PRO A 36 1.19 2.01 -3.11
N ARG A 37 1.27 3.33 -3.37
CA ARG A 37 0.53 3.99 -4.46
C ARG A 37 1.06 3.56 -5.82
N ASP A 38 2.37 3.56 -6.00
CA ASP A 38 2.99 3.10 -7.25
C ASP A 38 2.73 1.61 -7.47
N TYR A 39 2.79 0.81 -6.40
CA TYR A 39 2.46 -0.61 -6.45
C TYR A 39 1.02 -0.83 -6.93
N ARG A 40 0.04 -0.17 -6.29
CA ARG A 40 -1.36 -0.24 -6.73
C ARG A 40 -1.52 0.17 -8.19
N ARG A 41 -1.01 1.35 -8.58
CA ARG A 41 -1.12 1.82 -9.97
C ARG A 41 -0.51 0.83 -10.97
N LYS A 42 0.65 0.26 -10.65
CA LYS A 42 1.39 -0.66 -11.54
C LYS A 42 0.62 -1.96 -11.79
N TYR A 43 0.00 -2.52 -10.75
CA TYR A 43 -0.58 -3.86 -10.80
C TYR A 43 -2.10 -3.85 -11.02
N THR A 44 -2.81 -2.77 -10.67
CA THR A 44 -4.23 -2.63 -10.99
C THR A 44 -4.47 -2.31 -12.47
N ALA A 45 -3.50 -1.71 -13.17
CA ALA A 45 -3.58 -1.48 -14.62
C ALA A 45 -3.20 -2.72 -15.46
N GLN A 46 -2.76 -3.80 -14.82
CA GLN A 46 -2.35 -5.06 -15.46
C GLN A 46 -3.38 -6.19 -15.29
N LEU A 47 -4.49 -5.90 -14.59
CA LEU A 47 -5.68 -6.74 -14.44
C LEU A 47 -6.79 -6.19 -15.34
#